data_AF-A0A842XUS8-F1
#
_entry.id   AF-A0A842XUS8-F1
#
_cell.length_a   1.000
_cell.length_b   1.000
_cell.length_c   1.000
_cell.angle_alpha   90.00
_cell.angle_beta   90.00
_cell.angle_gamma   90.00
#
_symmetry.space_group_name_H-M   'P 1'
#
loop_
_entity.id
_entity.type
_entity.pdbx_description
1 polymer ?
#
loop_
_entity_poly.entity_id
_entity_poly.type
_entity_poly.pdbx_seq_one_letter_code
_entity_poly.pdbx_strand_id
1 'polypeptide(L)'
;MERRSLILASGILGGLANAFGNSIGFFLSQETERSVQIHEEELGMKTRVHTKREVLMSGILSFLSTLLALLVLITPFIFLNIEISIVLTFILGIILSSSMGSYVGKMSKQNPLKTGLKYAVLAVVGASVSHAIGDLLSTIIPIHTNLV
;
A
#
# COMPACT_ATOMS: atom_id res chain seq x y z
N MET A 1 5.17 -16.41 21.62
CA MET A 1 4.03 -15.48 21.77
C MET A 1 4.46 -14.06 21.46
N GLU A 2 5.53 -13.55 22.08
CA GLU A 2 6.01 -12.16 21.89
C GLU A 2 6.31 -11.76 20.43
N ARG A 3 7.04 -12.59 19.66
CA ARG A 3 7.38 -12.27 18.26
C ARG A 3 6.15 -12.09 17.37
N ARG A 4 5.13 -12.93 17.53
CA ARG A 4 3.87 -12.79 16.76
C ARG A 4 3.14 -11.51 17.15
N SER A 5 3.02 -11.24 18.45
CA SER A 5 2.37 -10.02 18.94
C SER A 5 3.07 -8.76 18.45
N LEU A 6 4.41 -8.75 18.41
CA LEU A 6 5.19 -7.65 17.86
C LEU A 6 4.93 -7.45 16.36
N ILE A 7 4.94 -8.52 15.56
CA ILE A 7 4.65 -8.43 14.11
C ILE A 7 3.21 -7.95 13.88
N LEU A 8 2.23 -8.48 14.62
CA LEU A 8 0.85 -8.06 14.48
C LEU A 8 0.65 -6.60 14.89
N ALA A 9 1.19 -6.19 16.04
CA ALA A 9 1.06 -4.82 16.51
C ALA A 9 1.75 -3.82 15.55
N SER A 10 3.00 -4.07 15.18
CA SER A 10 3.74 -3.22 14.23
C SER A 10 3.12 -3.21 12.84
N GLY A 11 2.68 -4.37 12.34
CA GLY A 11 2.03 -4.53 11.05
C GLY A 11 0.68 -3.80 10.97
N ILE A 12 -0.16 -3.90 12.01
CA ILE A 12 -1.44 -3.18 12.08
C ILE A 12 -1.18 -1.67 12.18
N LEU A 13 -0.30 -1.24 13.08
CA LEU A 13 0.00 0.18 13.26
C LEU A 13 0.58 0.80 11.98
N GLY A 14 1.60 0.17 11.39
CA GLY A 14 2.22 0.61 10.14
C GLY A 14 1.23 0.56 8.96
N GLY A 15 0.42 -0.49 8.88
CA GLY A 15 -0.60 -0.64 7.84
C GLY A 15 -1.70 0.41 7.93
N LEU A 16 -2.18 0.74 9.14
CA LEU A 16 -3.16 1.80 9.36
C LEU A 16 -2.58 3.17 9.04
N ALA A 17 -1.36 3.45 9.49
CA ALA A 17 -0.66 4.69 9.15
C ALA A 17 -0.51 4.84 7.62
N ASN A 18 -0.17 3.76 6.92
CA ASN A 18 -0.11 3.73 5.46
C ASN A 18 -1.49 3.96 4.81
N ALA A 19 -2.56 3.36 5.32
CA ALA A 19 -3.92 3.57 4.80
C ALA A 19 -4.37 5.03 4.94
N PHE A 20 -4.10 5.66 6.09
CA PHE A 20 -4.35 7.09 6.27
C PHE A 20 -3.47 7.95 5.36
N GLY A 21 -2.18 7.65 5.26
CA GLY A 21 -1.24 8.34 4.37
C GLY A 21 -1.72 8.32 2.90
N ASN A 22 -2.11 7.14 2.41
CA ASN A 22 -2.67 7.01 1.06
C ASN A 22 -4.00 7.76 0.90
N SER A 23 -4.90 7.69 1.88
CA SER A 23 -6.18 8.41 1.82
C SER A 23 -6.00 9.92 1.68
N ILE A 24 -5.19 10.50 2.58
CA ILE A 24 -4.90 11.94 2.59
C ILE A 24 -4.14 12.34 1.33
N GLY A 25 -3.15 11.54 0.92
CA GLY A 25 -2.38 11.78 -0.30
C GLY A 25 -3.24 11.83 -1.56
N PHE A 26 -4.15 10.86 -1.73
CA PHE A 26 -5.07 10.84 -2.87
C PHE A 26 -6.07 12.00 -2.83
N PHE A 27 -6.67 12.27 -1.66
CA PHE A 27 -7.59 13.40 -1.49
C PHE A 27 -6.92 14.73 -1.84
N LEU A 28 -5.74 15.00 -1.29
CA LEU A 28 -5.02 16.25 -1.52
C LEU A 28 -4.54 16.38 -2.96
N SER A 29 -4.09 15.27 -3.57
CA SER A 29 -3.70 15.26 -4.99
C SER A 29 -4.90 15.61 -5.89
N GLN A 30 -6.06 15.02 -5.63
CA GLN A 30 -7.28 15.28 -6.40
C GLN A 30 -7.86 16.68 -6.15
N GLU A 31 -7.76 17.23 -4.95
CA GLU A 31 -8.16 18.61 -4.67
C GLU A 31 -7.24 19.64 -5.35
N THR A 32 -5.94 19.32 -5.41
CA THR A 32 -4.94 20.14 -6.12
C THR A 32 -5.20 20.09 -7.61
N GLU A 33 -5.41 18.89 -8.18
CA GLU A 33 -5.78 18.71 -9.59
C GLU A 33 -7.06 19.46 -9.93
N ARG A 34 -8.09 19.37 -9.09
CA ARG A 34 -9.34 20.13 -9.24
C ARG A 34 -9.11 21.64 -9.27
N SER A 35 -8.21 22.16 -8.43
CA SER A 35 -7.89 23.60 -8.40
C SER A 35 -7.22 24.05 -9.70
N VAL A 36 -6.33 23.23 -10.25
CA VAL A 36 -5.73 23.47 -11.58
C VAL A 36 -6.81 23.45 -12.67
N GLN A 37 -7.71 22.46 -12.63
CA GLN A 37 -8.80 22.33 -13.62
C GLN A 37 -9.73 23.55 -13.62
N ILE A 38 -10.05 24.12 -12.46
CA ILE A 38 -10.84 25.36 -12.35
C ILE A 38 -10.10 26.53 -13.01
N HIS A 39 -8.81 26.68 -12.72
CA HIS A 39 -8.01 27.75 -13.32
C HIS A 39 -7.90 27.59 -14.85
N GLU A 40 -7.76 26.37 -15.36
CA GLU A 40 -7.77 26.10 -16.80
C GLU A 40 -9.12 26.43 -17.44
N GLU A 41 -10.24 26.10 -16.77
CA GLU A 41 -11.58 26.44 -17.22
C GLU A 41 -11.79 27.98 -17.27
N GLU A 42 -11.29 28.72 -16.28
CA GLU A 42 -11.29 30.19 -16.25
C GLU A 42 -10.48 30.82 -17.40
N LEU A 43 -9.41 30.16 -17.85
CA LEU A 43 -8.61 30.55 -19.02
C LEU A 43 -9.28 30.17 -20.35
N GLY A 44 -10.49 29.57 -20.32
CA GLY A 44 -11.25 29.17 -21.50
C GLY A 44 -10.81 27.82 -22.09
N MET A 45 -9.99 27.04 -21.38
CA MET A 45 -9.66 25.68 -21.81
C MET A 45 -10.81 24.72 -21.52
N LYS A 46 -11.06 23.78 -22.44
CA LYS A 46 -12.08 22.73 -22.23
C LYS A 46 -11.52 21.63 -21.33
N THR A 47 -11.55 21.86 -20.02
CA THR A 47 -11.17 20.89 -19.00
C THR A 47 -12.39 20.47 -18.18
N ARG A 48 -12.49 19.18 -17.83
CA ARG A 48 -13.53 18.68 -16.92
C ARG A 48 -13.06 18.90 -15.49
N VAL A 49 -13.79 19.72 -14.72
CA VAL A 49 -13.53 19.89 -13.30
C VAL A 49 -14.10 18.73 -12.48
N HIS A 50 -13.26 18.10 -11.66
CA HIS A 50 -13.71 17.09 -10.70
C HIS A 50 -14.69 17.67 -9.69
N THR A 51 -15.72 16.89 -9.35
CA THR A 51 -16.67 17.28 -8.30
C THR A 51 -16.04 17.07 -6.92
N LYS A 52 -16.46 17.86 -5.92
CA LYS A 52 -16.01 17.67 -4.52
C LYS A 52 -16.29 16.25 -4.00
N ARG A 53 -17.38 15.63 -4.48
CA ARG A 53 -17.73 14.25 -4.13
C ARG A 53 -16.71 13.26 -4.70
N GLU A 54 -16.28 13.43 -5.96
CA GLU A 54 -15.25 12.57 -6.55
C GLU A 54 -13.91 12.70 -5.81
N VAL A 55 -13.51 13.93 -5.46
CA VAL A 55 -12.30 14.17 -4.66
C VAL A 55 -12.38 13.47 -3.31
N LEU A 56 -13.49 13.64 -2.57
CA LEU A 56 -13.69 12.95 -1.29
C LEU A 56 -13.70 11.42 -1.44
N MET A 57 -14.40 10.91 -2.46
CA MET A 57 -14.48 9.47 -2.72
C MET A 57 -13.12 8.87 -3.08
N SER A 58 -12.23 9.62 -3.74
CA SER A 58 -10.87 9.15 -4.05
C SER A 58 -10.08 8.81 -2.77
N GLY A 59 -10.16 9.66 -1.75
CA GLY A 59 -9.53 9.42 -0.45
C GLY A 59 -10.15 8.22 0.28
N ILE A 60 -11.48 8.18 0.36
CA ILE A 60 -12.20 7.08 1.02
C ILE A 60 -11.89 5.73 0.36
N LEU A 61 -11.95 5.65 -0.97
CA LEU A 61 -11.66 4.41 -1.69
C LEU A 61 -10.20 4.00 -1.56
N SER A 62 -9.26 4.96 -1.54
CA SER A 62 -7.85 4.71 -1.27
C SER A 62 -7.62 4.13 0.13
N PHE A 63 -8.26 4.71 1.15
CA PHE A 63 -8.21 4.21 2.53
C PHE A 63 -8.71 2.76 2.62
N LEU A 64 -9.93 2.51 2.12
CA LEU A 64 -10.55 1.20 2.18
C LEU A 64 -9.76 0.16 1.40
N SER A 65 -9.25 0.50 0.22
CA SER A 65 -8.44 -0.42 -0.58
C SER A 65 -7.14 -0.79 0.12
N THR A 66 -6.46 0.19 0.73
CA THR A 66 -5.21 -0.05 1.49
C THR A 66 -5.47 -0.86 2.76
N LEU A 67 -6.57 -0.56 3.47
CA LEU A 67 -6.99 -1.30 4.65
C LEU A 67 -7.33 -2.75 4.33
N LEU A 68 -8.06 -3.00 3.23
CA LEU A 68 -8.37 -4.36 2.79
C LEU A 68 -7.11 -5.15 2.44
N ALA A 69 -6.15 -4.52 1.75
CA ALA A 69 -4.86 -5.15 1.48
C ALA A 69 -4.11 -5.54 2.76
N LEU A 70 -4.09 -4.65 3.77
CA LEU A 70 -3.54 -4.95 5.10
C LEU A 70 -4.22 -6.17 5.74
N LEU A 71 -5.55 -6.20 5.77
CA LEU A 71 -6.30 -7.30 6.37
C LEU A 71 -6.01 -8.64 5.69
N VAL A 72 -5.89 -8.65 4.36
CA VAL A 72 -5.52 -9.87 3.62
C VAL A 72 -4.09 -10.31 3.99
N LEU A 73 -3.13 -9.39 4.03
CA LEU A 73 -1.72 -9.71 4.29
C LEU A 73 -1.43 -10.13 5.73
N ILE A 74 -2.22 -9.65 6.70
CA ILE A 74 -2.03 -10.02 8.11
C ILE A 74 -2.72 -11.34 8.48
N THR A 75 -3.70 -11.78 7.68
CA THR A 75 -4.49 -13.00 7.92
C THR A 75 -3.61 -14.23 8.22
N PRO A 76 -2.52 -14.54 7.48
CA PRO A 76 -1.66 -15.68 7.79
C PRO A 76 -1.07 -15.64 9.20
N PHE A 77 -0.77 -14.45 9.75
CA PHE A 77 -0.16 -14.31 11.09
C PHE A 77 -1.15 -14.54 12.23
N ILE A 78 -2.45 -14.44 11.96
CA ILE A 78 -3.51 -14.70 12.95
C ILE A 78 -3.65 -16.21 13.17
N PHE A 79 -3.63 -17.00 12.09
CA PHE A 79 -4.01 -18.42 12.13
C PHE A 79 -2.82 -19.39 12.08
N LEU A 80 -1.67 -18.99 11.53
CA LEU A 80 -0.56 -19.90 11.24
C LEU A 80 0.68 -19.58 12.07
N ASN A 81 1.62 -20.52 12.15
CA ASN A 81 2.90 -20.29 12.82
C ASN A 81 3.74 -19.25 12.04
N ILE A 82 4.67 -18.59 12.74
CA ILE A 82 5.35 -17.41 12.21
C ILE A 82 6.16 -17.70 10.94
N GLU A 83 6.79 -18.87 10.86
CA GLU A 83 7.62 -19.29 9.72
C GLU A 83 6.78 -19.46 8.46
N ILE A 84 5.64 -20.16 8.57
CA ILE A 84 4.71 -20.36 7.45
C ILE A 84 4.02 -19.04 7.10
N SER A 85 3.64 -18.22 8.09
CA SER A 85 2.99 -16.93 7.87
C SER A 85 3.84 -15.98 7.03
N ILE A 86 5.14 -15.88 7.29
CA ILE A 86 6.05 -15.00 6.54
C ILE A 86 6.07 -15.40 5.06
N VAL A 87 6.24 -16.69 4.77
CA VAL A 87 6.30 -17.20 3.38
C VAL A 87 4.97 -16.97 2.67
N LEU A 88 3.85 -17.29 3.32
CA LEU A 88 2.52 -17.10 2.73
C LEU A 88 2.18 -15.64 2.50
N THR A 89 2.46 -14.74 3.45
CA THR A 89 2.22 -13.31 3.28
C THR A 89 3.07 -12.73 2.15
N PHE A 90 4.32 -13.18 2.00
CA PHE A 90 5.18 -12.76 0.88
C PHE A 90 4.59 -13.19 -0.48
N ILE A 91 4.19 -14.47 -0.60
CA ILE A 91 3.54 -14.98 -1.82
C ILE A 91 2.22 -14.25 -2.09
N LEU A 92 1.39 -14.02 -1.07
CA LEU A 92 0.15 -13.26 -1.18
C LEU A 92 0.39 -11.82 -1.64
N GLY A 93 1.42 -11.16 -1.12
CA GLY A 93 1.81 -9.81 -1.53
C GLY A 93 2.17 -9.73 -3.02
N ILE A 94 2.92 -10.72 -3.52
CA ILE A 94 3.26 -10.83 -4.94
C ILE A 94 2.00 -11.06 -5.77
N ILE A 95 1.12 -11.99 -5.37
CA ILE A 95 -0.12 -12.30 -6.09
C ILE A 95 -1.05 -11.09 -6.13
N LEU A 96 -1.27 -10.41 -5.00
CA LEU A 96 -2.10 -9.22 -4.92
C LEU A 96 -1.56 -8.10 -5.81
N SER A 97 -0.26 -7.82 -5.74
CA SER A 97 0.38 -6.78 -6.54
C SER A 97 0.34 -7.10 -8.03
N SER A 98 0.63 -8.34 -8.41
CA SER A 98 0.56 -8.81 -9.80
C SER A 98 -0.87 -8.76 -10.35
N SER A 99 -1.86 -9.13 -9.54
CA SER A 99 -3.28 -9.09 -9.91
C SER A 99 -3.75 -7.66 -10.12
N MET A 100 -3.41 -6.75 -9.20
CA MET A 100 -3.72 -5.32 -9.36
C MET A 100 -2.98 -4.71 -10.55
N GLY A 101 -1.69 -5.00 -10.73
CA GLY A 101 -0.93 -4.53 -11.89
C GLY A 101 -1.49 -5.03 -13.22
N SER A 102 -1.97 -6.28 -13.26
CA SER A 102 -2.64 -6.84 -14.43
C SER A 102 -3.97 -6.14 -14.70
N TYR A 103 -4.75 -5.85 -13.65
CA TYR A 103 -5.99 -5.09 -13.77
C TYR A 103 -5.75 -3.67 -14.29
N VAL A 104 -4.74 -2.97 -13.75
CA VAL A 104 -4.31 -1.65 -14.24
C VAL A 104 -3.88 -1.74 -15.70
N GLY A 105 -3.05 -2.72 -16.06
CA GLY A 105 -2.62 -2.94 -17.45
C GLY A 105 -3.81 -3.10 -18.41
N LYS A 106 -4.82 -3.89 -18.00
CA LYS A 106 -6.06 -4.06 -18.77
C LYS A 106 -6.84 -2.75 -18.93
N MET A 107 -7.03 -1.99 -17.85
CA MET A 107 -7.76 -0.71 -17.87
C MET A 107 -7.05 0.35 -18.70
N SER A 108 -5.72 0.38 -18.66
CA SER A 108 -4.88 1.31 -19.42
C SER A 108 -4.62 0.86 -20.87
N LYS A 109 -5.30 -0.19 -21.37
CA LYS A 109 -5.08 -0.76 -22.72
C LYS A 109 -3.62 -1.19 -23.00
N GLN A 110 -2.89 -1.57 -21.96
CA GLN A 110 -1.54 -2.12 -22.04
C GLN A 110 -1.59 -3.65 -21.92
N ASN A 111 -0.45 -4.33 -22.13
CA ASN A 111 -0.38 -5.78 -21.94
C ASN A 111 -0.52 -6.11 -20.44
N PRO A 112 -1.59 -6.82 -20.01
CA PRO A 112 -1.84 -7.08 -18.58
C PRO A 112 -0.73 -7.89 -17.91
N LEU A 113 -0.19 -8.89 -18.60
CA LEU A 113 0.87 -9.74 -18.06
C LEU A 113 2.16 -8.94 -17.82
N LYS A 114 2.52 -8.06 -18.76
CA LYS A 114 3.70 -7.20 -18.61
C LYS A 114 3.54 -6.22 -17.44
N THR A 115 2.37 -5.59 -17.29
CA THR A 115 2.12 -4.65 -16.20
C THR A 115 1.98 -5.37 -14.85
N GLY A 116 1.35 -6.54 -14.81
CA GLY A 116 1.31 -7.40 -13.63
C GLY A 116 2.69 -7.80 -13.15
N LEU A 117 3.57 -8.25 -14.07
CA LEU A 117 4.95 -8.59 -13.74
C LEU A 117 5.73 -7.39 -13.19
N LYS A 118 5.53 -6.18 -13.75
CA LYS A 118 6.15 -4.95 -13.19
C LYS A 118 5.74 -4.74 -11.72
N TYR A 119 4.46 -4.89 -11.40
CA TYR A 119 3.97 -4.70 -10.04
C TYR A 119 4.46 -5.82 -9.09
N ALA A 120 4.55 -7.05 -9.58
CA ALA A 120 5.16 -8.15 -8.83
C ALA A 120 6.63 -7.84 -8.47
N VAL A 121 7.41 -7.36 -9.44
CA VAL A 121 8.81 -6.95 -9.22
C VAL A 121 8.89 -5.81 -8.20
N LEU A 122 8.02 -4.80 -8.29
CA LEU A 122 7.96 -3.71 -7.31
C LEU A 122 7.67 -4.22 -5.89
N ALA A 123 6.78 -5.20 -5.75
CA ALA A 123 6.48 -5.82 -4.46
C ALA A 123 7.69 -6.56 -3.88
N VAL A 124 8.40 -7.34 -4.72
CA VAL A 124 9.63 -8.04 -4.30
C VAL A 124 10.71 -7.04 -3.89
N VAL A 125 10.96 -6.01 -4.70
CA VAL A 125 11.96 -4.97 -4.39
C VAL A 125 11.59 -4.26 -3.08
N GLY A 126 10.33 -3.85 -2.91
CA GLY A 126 9.87 -3.20 -1.68
C GLY A 126 10.05 -4.08 -0.44
N ALA A 127 9.75 -5.38 -0.54
CA ALA A 127 9.97 -6.33 0.54
C ALA A 127 11.46 -6.51 0.86
N SER A 128 12.32 -6.64 -0.16
CA SER A 128 13.77 -6.75 0.02
C SER A 128 14.38 -5.51 0.67
N VAL A 129 13.97 -4.32 0.23
CA VAL A 129 14.42 -3.05 0.85
C VAL A 129 13.95 -2.95 2.30
N SER A 130 12.70 -3.31 2.58
CA SER A 130 12.15 -3.29 3.94
C SER A 130 12.90 -4.26 4.86
N HIS A 131 13.23 -5.45 4.38
CA HIS A 131 14.03 -6.42 5.11
C HIS A 131 15.44 -5.89 5.40
N ALA A 132 16.12 -5.32 4.39
CA ALA A 132 17.46 -4.74 4.55
C ALA A 132 17.48 -3.57 5.54
N ILE A 133 16.44 -2.72 5.53
CA ILE A 133 16.27 -1.66 6.54
C ILE A 133 16.08 -2.26 7.92
N GLY A 134 15.28 -3.33 8.06
CA GLY A 134 15.10 -4.04 9.32
C GLY A 134 16.42 -4.57 9.89
N ASP A 135 17.24 -5.20 9.05
CA ASP A 135 18.56 -5.72 9.44
C ASP A 135 19.52 -4.58 9.85
N LEU A 136 19.54 -3.48 9.08
CA LEU A 136 20.33 -2.30 9.40
C LEU A 136 19.92 -1.70 10.76
N LEU A 137 18.62 -1.54 11.00
CA LEU A 137 18.11 -1.02 12.27
C LEU A 137 18.44 -1.94 13.44
N SER A 138 18.41 -3.26 13.24
CA SER A 138 18.79 -4.23 14.28
C SER A 138 20.26 -4.13 14.70
N THR A 139 21.12 -3.62 13.81
CA THR A 139 22.55 -3.39 14.09
C THR A 139 22.77 -2.07 14.84
N ILE A 140 22.00 -1.02 14.50
CA ILE A 140 22.18 0.34 15.04
C ILE A 140 21.46 0.52 16.38
N ILE A 141 20.28 -0.09 16.52
CA ILE A 141 19.47 -0.01 17.73
C ILE A 141 19.71 -1.32 18.50
N PRO A 142 20.63 -1.34 19.49
CA PRO A 142 20.68 -2.44 20.43
C PRO A 142 19.38 -2.39 21.24
N ILE A 143 18.36 -3.11 20.78
CA ILE A 143 17.18 -3.39 21.58
C ILE A 143 17.72 -4.18 22.77
N HIS A 144 17.94 -3.50 23.90
CA HIS A 144 18.41 -4.13 25.12
C HIS A 144 17.44 -5.27 25.46
N THR A 145 17.90 -6.49 25.27
CA THR A 145 17.26 -7.74 25.69
C THR A 145 17.33 -7.86 27.22
N ASN A 146 16.82 -6.85 27.92
CA ASN A 146 16.72 -6.79 29.38
C ASN A 146 15.27 -6.53 29.82
N LEU A 147 14.33 -7.22 29.18
CA LEU A 147 13.03 -7.52 29.78
C LEU A 147 12.93 -9.05 29.82
N VAL A 148 13.56 -9.59 30.86
CA VAL A 148 13.24 -10.89 31.47
C VAL A 148 11.88 -10.77 32.15
#